data_AF-A0A8T1RVL1-F1
#
_entry.id   AF-A0A8T1RVL1-F1
#
_cell.length_a   1.000
_cell.length_b   1.000
_cell.length_c   1.000
_cell.angle_alpha   90.00
_cell.angle_beta   90.00
_cell.angle_gamma   90.00
#
_symmetry.space_group_name_H-M   'P 1'
#
loop_
_entity.id
_entity.type
_entity.pdbx_description
1 polymer ?
#
loop_
_entity_poly.entity_id
_entity_poly.type
_entity_poly.pdbx_seq_one_letter_code
_entity_poly.pdbx_strand_id
1 'polypeptide(L)'
;RLAPWLPVLPSTPGSAGLWGDAPLLSAGFGRSKEATAPAPVGQPAQGGFLKAVCEALQLGQAVVISPSLSGMYSLPFLFQHSQLVQAYVPVAPICTEKFPASQYASVKTPTLIVYGDQDTQLGEISLNNLKNLPNHKVLLLKGAGHACYLDKPEEWHLGLLDFLKSLE
;
A
#
# COMPACT_ATOMS: atom_id res chain seq x y z
N ARG A 1 -9.39 11.58 -11.34
CA ARG A 1 -9.77 10.14 -11.33
C ARG A 1 -8.94 9.50 -10.23
N LEU A 2 -9.54 9.09 -9.11
CA LEU A 2 -8.85 8.34 -8.06
C LEU A 2 -8.52 6.96 -8.64
N ALA A 3 -7.24 6.59 -8.68
CA ALA A 3 -6.79 5.34 -9.27
C ALA A 3 -6.74 4.25 -8.17
N PRO A 4 -7.61 3.22 -8.21
CA PRO A 4 -7.67 2.17 -7.21
C PRO A 4 -6.72 1.04 -7.63
N TRP A 5 -5.44 1.14 -7.33
CA TRP A 5 -4.46 0.11 -7.70
C TRP A 5 -3.81 -0.48 -6.45
N LEU A 6 -4.14 -1.70 -6.05
CA LEU A 6 -3.34 -2.49 -5.10
C LEU A 6 -2.61 -3.60 -5.87
N PRO A 7 -1.32 -3.43 -6.23
CA PRO A 7 -0.47 -4.55 -6.55
C PRO A 7 -0.08 -5.29 -5.26
N VAL A 8 -0.34 -6.60 -5.23
CA VAL A 8 0.14 -7.51 -4.20
C VAL A 8 1.14 -8.46 -4.87
N LEU A 9 2.43 -8.33 -4.55
CA LEU A 9 3.49 -9.17 -5.14
C LEU A 9 3.82 -10.31 -4.18
N PRO A 10 3.83 -11.58 -4.63
CA PRO A 10 4.33 -12.70 -3.84
C PRO A 10 5.86 -12.64 -3.75
N SER A 11 6.40 -13.02 -2.59
CA SER A 11 7.85 -13.23 -2.41
C SER A 11 8.22 -14.67 -2.75
N THR A 12 9.10 -14.88 -3.72
CA THR A 12 9.63 -16.22 -4.07
C THR A 12 11.13 -16.31 -3.80
N PRO A 13 11.65 -17.53 -3.57
CA PRO A 13 12.28 -18.22 -4.70
C PRO A 13 11.89 -19.70 -4.84
N GLY A 14 11.71 -20.16 -6.09
CA GLY A 14 11.88 -21.57 -6.46
C GLY A 14 10.61 -22.35 -6.85
N SER A 15 10.08 -22.11 -8.04
CA SER A 15 9.68 -23.15 -9.02
C SER A 15 8.91 -22.49 -10.17
N ALA A 16 9.29 -22.84 -11.39
CA ALA A 16 8.67 -22.33 -12.60
C ALA A 16 7.21 -22.79 -12.69
N GLY A 17 6.27 -21.87 -12.51
CA GLY A 17 4.84 -22.14 -12.68
C GLY A 17 4.01 -20.86 -12.54
N LEU A 18 3.69 -20.23 -13.69
CA LEU A 18 2.65 -19.22 -13.88
C LEU A 18 2.57 -18.11 -12.80
N TRP A 19 3.45 -17.12 -12.97
CA TRP A 19 3.48 -15.86 -12.21
C TRP A 19 2.20 -15.05 -12.48
N GLY A 20 1.36 -14.89 -11.47
CA GLY A 20 0.17 -14.04 -11.52
C GLY A 20 0.40 -12.74 -10.75
N ASP A 21 0.82 -11.68 -11.45
CA ASP A 21 0.57 -10.32 -10.97
C ASP A 21 -0.95 -10.11 -10.96
N ALA A 22 -1.59 -10.22 -9.79
CA ALA A 22 -3.04 -10.10 -9.65
C ALA A 22 -3.41 -8.71 -9.10
N PRO A 23 -3.70 -7.71 -9.95
CA PRO A 23 -4.20 -6.43 -9.49
C PRO A 23 -5.58 -6.61 -8.84
N LEU A 24 -5.68 -6.26 -7.56
CA LEU A 24 -6.94 -6.29 -6.81
C LEU A 24 -7.61 -4.91 -6.86
N LEU A 25 -8.85 -4.88 -7.36
CA LEU A 25 -9.68 -3.68 -7.42
C LEU A 25 -10.57 -3.60 -6.19
N SER A 26 -10.56 -2.46 -5.50
CA SER A 26 -11.46 -2.21 -4.36
C SER A 26 -12.94 -2.36 -4.76
N ALA A 27 -13.76 -2.87 -3.84
CA ALA A 27 -15.20 -2.98 -4.01
C ALA A 27 -15.81 -1.61 -4.41
N GLY A 28 -16.72 -1.63 -5.39
CA GLY A 28 -17.32 -0.43 -5.99
C GLY A 28 -16.53 0.18 -7.16
N PHE A 29 -15.33 -0.33 -7.49
CA PHE A 29 -14.49 0.20 -8.57
C PHE A 29 -14.16 -0.83 -9.66
N GLY A 30 -13.92 -0.33 -10.88
CA GLY A 30 -13.45 -1.15 -12.00
C GLY A 30 -14.38 -2.31 -12.37
N ARG A 31 -13.89 -3.55 -12.28
CA ARG A 31 -14.67 -4.79 -12.51
C ARG A 31 -15.42 -5.28 -11.27
N SER A 32 -15.28 -4.59 -10.13
CA SER A 32 -15.92 -4.90 -8.85
C SER A 32 -17.05 -3.92 -8.50
N LYS A 33 -17.66 -3.27 -9.50
CA LYS A 33 -18.70 -2.23 -9.30
C LYS A 33 -19.92 -2.71 -8.52
N GLU A 34 -20.26 -3.98 -8.66
CA GLU A 34 -21.42 -4.58 -7.99
C GLU A 34 -21.09 -5.06 -6.57
N ALA A 35 -19.81 -5.10 -6.20
CA ALA A 35 -19.40 -5.46 -4.85
C ALA A 35 -19.65 -4.29 -3.89
N THR A 36 -20.27 -4.58 -2.75
CA THR A 36 -20.50 -3.59 -1.69
C THR A 36 -19.19 -3.32 -0.96
N ALA A 37 -18.84 -2.04 -0.82
CA ALA A 37 -17.66 -1.64 -0.05
C ALA A 37 -17.86 -1.97 1.45
N PRO A 38 -16.85 -2.56 2.14
CA PRO A 38 -16.97 -2.93 3.55
C PRO A 38 -16.95 -1.73 4.49
N ALA A 39 -16.67 -0.52 4.00
CA ALA A 39 -16.76 0.73 4.74
C ALA A 39 -17.01 1.93 3.79
N PRO A 40 -17.61 3.03 4.27
CA PRO A 40 -17.71 4.28 3.52
C PRO A 40 -16.34 4.88 3.19
N VAL A 41 -16.24 5.58 2.06
CA VAL A 41 -15.00 6.28 1.67
C VAL A 41 -14.55 7.25 2.76
N GLY A 42 -13.26 7.22 3.11
CA GLY A 42 -12.68 8.06 4.16
C GLY A 42 -12.76 7.46 5.57
N GLN A 43 -13.38 6.28 5.73
CA GLN A 43 -13.42 5.53 6.98
C GLN A 43 -12.60 4.25 6.88
N PRO A 44 -11.75 3.91 7.85
CA PRO A 44 -11.03 2.64 7.85
C PRO A 44 -11.98 1.45 7.76
N ALA A 45 -11.72 0.54 6.82
CA ALA A 45 -12.37 -0.75 6.75
C ALA A 45 -11.85 -1.70 7.84
N GLN A 46 -12.48 -2.86 7.99
CA GLN A 46 -11.91 -3.92 8.83
C GLN A 46 -10.71 -4.56 8.11
N GLY A 47 -9.60 -4.80 8.84
CA GLY A 47 -8.41 -5.43 8.28
C GLY A 47 -8.66 -6.85 7.76
N GLY A 48 -9.70 -7.50 8.26
CA GLY A 48 -10.16 -8.82 7.81
C GLY A 48 -10.53 -8.88 6.32
N PHE A 49 -10.87 -7.76 5.68
CA PHE A 49 -11.15 -7.75 4.24
C PHE A 49 -9.94 -8.17 3.40
N LEU A 50 -8.79 -7.52 3.59
CA LEU A 50 -7.57 -7.88 2.83
C LEU A 50 -6.99 -9.22 3.28
N LYS A 51 -7.17 -9.61 4.54
CA LYS A 51 -6.85 -10.97 4.99
C LYS A 51 -7.63 -12.02 4.19
N ALA A 52 -8.95 -11.86 4.05
CA ALA A 52 -9.78 -12.81 3.31
C ALA A 52 -9.37 -12.87 1.82
N VAL A 53 -8.95 -11.74 1.25
CA VAL A 53 -8.41 -11.70 -0.12
C VAL A 53 -7.10 -12.49 -0.23
N CYS A 54 -6.16 -12.30 0.70
CA CYS A 54 -4.92 -13.09 0.74
C CYS A 54 -5.20 -14.59 0.87
N GLU A 55 -6.15 -14.98 1.72
CA GLU A 55 -6.54 -16.39 1.91
C GLU A 55 -7.19 -16.98 0.66
N ALA A 56 -8.11 -16.26 0.02
CA ALA A 56 -8.79 -16.71 -1.19
C ALA A 56 -7.81 -16.89 -2.37
N LEU A 57 -6.77 -16.05 -2.44
CA LEU A 57 -5.72 -16.14 -3.45
C LEU A 57 -4.55 -17.05 -3.04
N GLN A 58 -4.62 -17.67 -1.85
CA GLN A 58 -3.57 -18.53 -1.30
C GLN A 58 -2.19 -17.85 -1.26
N LEU A 59 -2.17 -16.55 -0.95
CA LEU A 59 -0.96 -15.77 -0.82
C LEU A 59 -0.29 -16.04 0.53
N GLY A 60 1.03 -16.19 0.53
CA GLY A 60 1.86 -16.17 1.73
C GLY A 60 2.02 -14.74 2.28
N GLN A 61 3.21 -14.43 2.79
CA GLN A 61 3.55 -13.02 3.03
C GLN A 61 3.64 -12.28 1.70
N ALA A 62 3.05 -11.09 1.63
CA ALA A 62 3.02 -10.31 0.40
C ALA A 62 3.49 -8.88 0.61
N VAL A 63 4.03 -8.28 -0.45
CA VAL A 63 4.29 -6.85 -0.48
C VAL A 63 3.00 -6.12 -0.84
N VAL A 64 2.57 -5.19 0.03
CA VAL A 64 1.33 -4.43 -0.15
C VAL A 64 1.66 -3.04 -0.66
N ILE A 65 1.36 -2.78 -1.93
CA ILE A 65 1.49 -1.45 -2.53
C ILE A 65 0.13 -0.75 -2.47
N SER A 66 0.06 0.43 -1.82
CA SER A 66 -1.22 1.07 -1.44
C SER A 66 -1.25 2.57 -1.76
N PRO A 67 -1.70 2.97 -2.96
CA PRO A 67 -1.89 4.34 -3.35
C PRO A 67 -3.24 4.94 -2.91
N SER A 68 -3.20 6.13 -2.32
CA SER A 68 -4.39 6.99 -2.12
C SER A 68 -5.53 6.28 -1.37
N LEU A 69 -6.68 6.10 -2.03
CA LEU A 69 -7.90 5.52 -1.47
C LEU A 69 -7.68 4.17 -0.78
N SER A 70 -6.75 3.34 -1.26
CA SER A 70 -6.50 2.02 -0.68
C SER A 70 -5.98 2.05 0.76
N GLY A 71 -5.52 3.22 1.24
CA GLY A 71 -5.16 3.46 2.65
C GLY A 71 -6.23 3.03 3.64
N MET A 72 -7.51 3.22 3.31
CA MET A 72 -8.63 2.81 4.17
C MET A 72 -8.72 1.29 4.39
N TYR A 73 -8.11 0.49 3.51
CA TYR A 73 -8.04 -0.98 3.62
C TYR A 73 -6.67 -1.44 4.12
N SER A 74 -5.60 -0.87 3.57
CA SER A 74 -4.23 -1.33 3.82
C SER A 74 -3.73 -0.99 5.22
N LEU A 75 -4.12 0.16 5.79
CA LEU A 75 -3.68 0.54 7.15
C LEU A 75 -4.28 -0.40 8.21
N PRO A 76 -5.62 -0.66 8.26
CA PRO A 76 -6.18 -1.69 9.13
C PRO A 76 -5.53 -3.06 8.95
N PHE A 77 -5.28 -3.47 7.70
CA PHE A 77 -4.63 -4.74 7.39
C PHE A 77 -3.19 -4.80 7.93
N LEU A 78 -2.40 -3.75 7.72
CA LEU A 78 -1.04 -3.63 8.25
C LEU A 78 -1.02 -3.76 9.78
N PHE A 79 -1.95 -3.12 10.47
CA PHE A 79 -1.97 -3.13 11.94
C PHE A 79 -2.51 -4.43 12.54
N GLN A 80 -3.51 -5.04 11.91
CA GLN A 80 -4.20 -6.22 12.46
C GLN A 80 -3.58 -7.53 11.98
N HIS A 81 -2.89 -7.52 10.84
CA HIS A 81 -2.39 -8.70 10.15
C HIS A 81 -0.96 -8.50 9.58
N SER A 82 -0.10 -7.77 10.30
CA SER A 82 1.28 -7.48 9.89
C SER A 82 2.10 -8.72 9.52
N GLN A 83 1.79 -9.88 10.10
CA GLN A 83 2.42 -11.16 9.78
C GLN A 83 2.19 -11.65 8.34
N LEU A 84 1.19 -11.11 7.64
CA LEU A 84 0.91 -11.38 6.22
C LEU A 84 1.54 -10.33 5.30
N VAL A 85 2.15 -9.28 5.86
CA VAL A 85 2.74 -8.17 5.11
C VAL A 85 4.26 -8.27 5.17
N GLN A 86 4.87 -8.74 4.09
CA GLN A 86 6.34 -8.78 3.98
C GLN A 86 6.93 -7.37 3.97
N ALA A 87 6.32 -6.48 3.19
CA ALA A 87 6.69 -5.07 3.13
C ALA A 87 5.49 -4.21 2.74
N TYR A 88 5.55 -2.92 3.10
CA TYR A 88 4.49 -1.96 2.85
C TYR A 88 5.00 -0.81 1.98
N VAL A 89 4.29 -0.50 0.88
CA VAL A 89 4.64 0.60 -0.03
C VAL A 89 3.45 1.55 -0.16
N PRO A 90 3.21 2.43 0.83
CA PRO A 90 2.17 3.43 0.75
C PRO A 90 2.53 4.53 -0.26
N VAL A 91 1.59 4.92 -1.11
CA VAL A 91 1.72 6.08 -2.01
C VAL A 91 0.65 7.12 -1.68
N ALA A 92 1.01 8.11 -0.87
CA ALA A 92 0.08 9.13 -0.36
C ALA A 92 -1.31 8.59 0.07
N PRO A 93 -1.40 7.56 0.94
CA PRO A 93 -2.67 6.93 1.29
C PRO A 93 -3.57 7.85 2.14
N ILE A 94 -4.88 7.64 2.04
CA ILE A 94 -5.87 8.28 2.93
C ILE A 94 -5.96 7.56 4.28
N CYS A 95 -6.67 8.17 5.23
CA CYS A 95 -6.98 7.64 6.57
C CYS A 95 -5.76 7.49 7.51
N THR A 96 -4.59 8.01 7.14
CA THR A 96 -3.40 7.90 7.98
C THR A 96 -3.54 8.59 9.34
N GLU A 97 -4.30 9.68 9.38
CA GLU A 97 -4.60 10.48 10.57
C GLU A 97 -5.62 9.82 11.50
N LYS A 98 -6.25 8.71 11.08
CA LYS A 98 -7.24 7.97 11.87
C LYS A 98 -6.61 7.02 12.89
N PHE A 99 -5.28 6.90 12.91
CA PHE A 99 -4.56 5.99 13.78
C PHE A 99 -3.53 6.75 14.62
N PRO A 100 -3.38 6.41 15.91
CA PRO A 100 -2.41 7.06 16.78
C PRO A 100 -0.98 6.66 16.41
N ALA A 101 -0.01 7.54 16.69
CA ALA A 101 1.41 7.30 16.46
C ALA A 101 1.93 6.01 17.13
N SER A 102 1.39 5.63 18.30
CA SER A 102 1.74 4.40 19.00
C SER A 102 1.42 3.13 18.20
N GLN A 103 0.37 3.17 17.38
CA GLN A 103 -0.01 2.04 16.52
C GLN A 103 0.93 1.90 15.32
N TYR A 104 1.46 3.00 14.79
CA TYR A 104 2.54 2.95 13.81
C TYR A 104 3.85 2.44 14.41
N ALA A 105 4.19 2.90 15.61
CA ALA A 105 5.44 2.53 16.28
C ALA A 105 5.56 1.02 16.60
N SER A 106 4.43 0.30 16.71
CA SER A 106 4.40 -1.14 16.96
C SER A 106 4.64 -1.99 15.70
N VAL A 107 4.46 -1.43 14.50
CA VAL A 107 4.64 -2.14 13.23
C VAL A 107 6.13 -2.35 12.95
N LYS A 108 6.55 -3.58 12.66
CA LYS A 108 7.94 -3.91 12.30
C LYS A 108 8.16 -4.14 10.81
N THR A 109 7.08 -4.20 10.03
CA THR A 109 7.10 -4.38 8.57
C THR A 109 7.97 -3.31 7.89
N PRO A 110 8.98 -3.70 7.10
CA PRO A 110 9.74 -2.79 6.25
C PRO A 110 8.81 -1.96 5.37
N THR A 111 9.02 -0.64 5.33
CA THR A 111 8.13 0.28 4.61
C THR A 111 8.90 1.20 3.65
N LEU A 112 8.41 1.36 2.43
CA LEU A 112 8.84 2.41 1.50
C LEU A 112 7.72 3.44 1.33
N ILE A 113 7.83 4.58 1.99
CA ILE A 113 6.86 5.68 1.89
C ILE A 113 7.13 6.47 0.61
N VAL A 114 6.15 6.53 -0.29
CA VAL A 114 6.29 7.22 -1.58
C VAL A 114 5.29 8.37 -1.69
N TYR A 115 5.76 9.52 -2.16
CA TYR A 115 4.90 10.66 -2.47
C TYR A 115 5.61 11.61 -3.46
N GLY A 116 4.83 12.44 -4.16
CA GLY A 116 5.33 13.53 -4.98
C GLY A 116 5.41 14.84 -4.19
N ASP A 117 6.42 15.67 -4.45
CA ASP A 117 6.60 16.94 -3.71
C ASP A 117 5.54 18.01 -4.03
N GLN A 118 4.77 17.85 -5.11
CA GLN A 118 3.64 18.71 -5.45
C GLN A 118 2.30 18.19 -4.91
N ASP A 119 2.29 17.04 -4.21
CA ASP A 119 1.13 16.57 -3.44
C ASP A 119 1.11 17.22 -2.04
N THR A 120 0.77 18.51 -2.03
CA THR A 120 0.77 19.35 -0.81
C THR A 120 -0.39 19.06 0.14
N GLN A 121 -1.25 18.09 -0.16
CA GLN A 121 -2.36 17.70 0.72
C GLN A 121 -2.15 16.30 1.27
N LEU A 122 -2.38 15.27 0.46
CA LEU A 122 -2.34 13.88 0.92
C LEU A 122 -0.89 13.42 1.13
N GLY A 123 0.04 13.89 0.30
CA GLY A 123 1.47 13.58 0.41
C GLY A 123 2.03 14.00 1.78
N GLU A 124 1.83 15.27 2.17
CA GLU A 124 2.32 15.78 3.46
C GLU A 124 1.63 15.14 4.68
N ILE A 125 0.29 15.04 4.65
CA ILE A 125 -0.47 14.44 5.76
C ILE A 125 -0.08 12.98 5.96
N SER A 126 -0.03 12.21 4.88
CA SER A 126 0.32 10.79 4.96
C SER A 126 1.76 10.60 5.44
N LEU A 127 2.71 11.38 4.93
CA LEU A 127 4.10 11.34 5.36
C LEU A 127 4.26 11.63 6.86
N ASN A 128 3.60 12.67 7.38
CA ASN A 128 3.70 13.07 8.79
C ASN A 128 3.24 11.96 9.74
N ASN A 129 2.23 11.18 9.34
CA ASN A 129 1.75 10.04 10.12
C ASN A 129 2.63 8.79 9.91
N LEU A 130 2.96 8.46 8.66
CA LEU A 130 3.69 7.25 8.30
C LEU A 130 5.15 7.24 8.76
N LYS A 131 5.77 8.41 8.97
CA LYS A 131 7.11 8.53 9.57
C LYS A 131 7.22 7.95 10.99
N ASN A 132 6.09 7.69 11.67
CA ASN A 132 6.06 7.00 12.95
C ASN A 132 6.31 5.48 12.81
N LEU A 133 6.32 4.92 11.60
CA LEU A 133 6.75 3.54 11.36
C LEU A 133 8.26 3.44 11.62
N PRO A 134 8.75 2.53 12.46
CA PRO A 134 10.17 2.51 12.84
C PRO A 134 11.10 2.11 11.69
N ASN A 135 10.64 1.25 10.79
CA ASN A 135 11.45 0.67 9.72
C ASN A 135 11.02 1.23 8.35
N HIS A 136 11.21 2.53 8.14
CA HIS A 136 10.79 3.19 6.90
C HIS A 136 11.96 3.79 6.10
N LYS A 137 11.82 3.76 4.78
CA LYS A 137 12.54 4.60 3.82
C LYS A 137 11.55 5.55 3.15
N VAL A 138 12.03 6.67 2.63
CA VAL A 138 11.20 7.67 1.92
C VAL A 138 11.71 7.82 0.49
N LEU A 139 10.81 7.65 -0.48
CA LEU A 139 11.04 7.97 -1.89
C LEU A 139 10.20 9.20 -2.26
N LEU A 140 10.85 10.35 -2.31
CA LEU A 140 10.25 11.60 -2.76
C LEU A 140 10.46 11.80 -4.25
N LEU A 141 9.38 11.82 -5.02
CA LEU A 141 9.41 12.05 -6.46
C LEU A 141 9.29 13.55 -6.74
N LYS A 142 10.43 14.22 -6.97
CA LYS A 142 10.47 15.68 -7.19
C LYS A 142 9.72 16.10 -8.46
N GLY A 143 8.92 17.15 -8.40
CA GLY A 143 8.09 17.64 -9.50
C GLY A 143 6.89 16.75 -9.83
N ALA A 144 6.57 15.76 -8.99
CA ALA A 144 5.43 14.87 -9.18
C ALA A 144 4.27 15.24 -8.24
N GLY A 145 3.03 15.02 -8.69
CA GLY A 145 1.81 15.25 -7.92
C GLY A 145 1.33 14.00 -7.17
N HIS A 146 0.01 13.92 -6.93
CA HIS A 146 -0.59 12.85 -6.13
C HIS A 146 -0.44 11.46 -6.76
N ALA A 147 -0.59 11.35 -8.08
CA ALA A 147 -0.35 10.10 -8.82
C ALA A 147 1.11 10.03 -9.29
N CYS A 148 2.06 10.19 -8.36
CA CYS A 148 3.47 10.41 -8.68
C CYS A 148 4.14 9.29 -9.51
N TYR A 149 3.64 8.05 -9.40
CA TYR A 149 4.07 6.91 -10.24
C TYR A 149 3.67 7.04 -11.71
N LEU A 150 2.67 7.87 -12.05
CA LEU A 150 2.31 8.20 -13.43
C LEU A 150 3.15 9.37 -13.97
N ASP A 151 3.47 10.34 -13.12
CA ASP A 151 4.29 11.50 -13.51
C ASP A 151 5.76 11.10 -13.73
N LYS A 152 6.26 10.16 -12.92
CA LYS A 152 7.65 9.69 -12.94
C LYS A 152 7.76 8.17 -12.89
N PRO A 153 7.34 7.46 -13.95
CA PRO A 153 7.28 6.00 -13.95
C PRO A 153 8.66 5.34 -13.82
N GLU A 154 9.70 5.90 -14.44
CA GLU A 154 11.06 5.32 -14.35
C GLU A 154 11.63 5.43 -12.93
N GLU A 155 11.56 6.62 -12.32
CA GLU A 155 12.04 6.86 -10.96
C GLU A 155 11.26 6.03 -9.93
N TRP A 156 9.94 5.89 -10.13
CA TRP A 156 9.07 5.00 -9.36
C TRP A 156 9.53 3.53 -9.45
N HIS A 157 9.65 2.97 -10.65
CA HIS A 157 10.00 1.56 -10.81
C HIS A 157 11.40 1.25 -10.29
N LEU A 158 12.38 2.13 -10.54
CA LEU A 158 13.74 1.96 -10.02
C LEU A 158 13.76 1.96 -8.50
N GLY A 159 13.10 2.93 -7.87
CA GLY A 159 13.02 3.02 -6.40
C GLY A 159 12.26 1.83 -5.77
N LEU A 160 11.19 1.37 -6.42
CA LEU A 160 10.45 0.19 -5.97
C LEU A 160 11.32 -1.07 -6.06
N LEU A 161 11.97 -1.32 -7.20
CA LEU A 161 12.82 -2.50 -7.39
C LEU A 161 14.03 -2.50 -6.46
N ASP A 162 14.66 -1.35 -6.23
CA ASP A 162 15.76 -1.22 -5.26
C ASP A 162 15.29 -1.58 -3.84
N PHE A 163 14.13 -1.09 -3.43
CA PHE A 163 13.55 -1.45 -2.13
C PHE A 163 13.25 -2.95 -2.03
N LEU A 164 12.61 -3.53 -3.05
CA LEU A 164 12.27 -4.96 -3.07
C LEU A 164 13.52 -5.85 -2.97
N LYS A 165 14.59 -5.51 -3.69
CA LYS A 165 15.88 -6.23 -3.60
C LYS A 165 16.51 -6.14 -2.21
N SER A 166 16.24 -5.07 -1.46
CA SER A 166 16.74 -4.91 -0.08
C SER A 166 15.99 -5.75 0.96
N LEU A 167 14.93 -6.48 0.56
CA LEU A 167 14.17 -7.39 1.41
C LEU A 167 14.69 -8.85 1.35
N GLU A 168 15.55 -9.16 0.38
CA GLU A 168 16.25 -10.45 0.24
C GLU A 168 17.45 -10.55 1.21
#